data_AF-W4LRE0-F1
#
_entry.id   AF-W4LRE0-F1
#
_cell.length_a   1.000
_cell.length_b   1.000
_cell.length_c   1.000
_cell.angle_alpha   90.00
_cell.angle_beta   90.00
_cell.angle_gamma   90.00
#
_symmetry.space_group_name_H-M   'P 1'
#
loop_
_entity.id
_entity.type
_entity.pdbx_description
1 polymer ?
#
loop_
_entity_poly.entity_id
_entity_poly.type
_entity_poly.pdbx_seq_one_letter_code
_entity_poly.pdbx_strand_id
1 'polypeptide(L)'
;KHAVTCLECGNTFRQLSSRHLRMHDLDSRSYRRKYGIPNSQPLSSRSATARRRELAQQIRPWEQAASKRATKRRKPAVRRAASL
;
A
#
# COMPACT_ATOMS: atom_id res chain seq x y z
N LYS A 1 2.63 -4.24 -20.86
CA LYS A 1 3.39 -3.26 -20.03
C LYS A 1 3.50 -3.75 -18.58
N HIS A 2 4.40 -4.71 -18.31
CA HIS A 2 4.47 -5.43 -17.01
C HIS A 2 5.57 -4.92 -16.07
N ALA A 3 6.42 -3.99 -16.55
CA ALA A 3 7.54 -3.43 -15.81
C ALA A 3 7.53 -1.88 -15.87
N VAL A 4 8.31 -1.27 -14.99
CA VAL A 4 8.68 0.15 -14.91
C VAL A 4 10.19 0.21 -14.89
N THR A 5 10.75 1.14 -15.65
CA THR A 5 12.20 1.37 -15.71
C THR A 5 12.57 2.45 -14.71
N CYS A 6 13.62 2.21 -13.91
CA CYS A 6 14.22 3.25 -13.09
C CYS A 6 14.97 4.24 -13.99
N LEU A 7 14.77 5.54 -13.77
CA LEU A 7 15.40 6.60 -14.56
C LEU A 7 16.82 6.94 -14.05
N GLU A 8 17.23 6.43 -12.89
CA GLU A 8 18.59 6.62 -12.35
C GLU A 8 19.55 5.55 -12.89
N CYS A 9 19.10 4.28 -12.93
CA CYS A 9 19.97 3.14 -13.26
C CYS A 9 19.52 2.30 -14.46
N GLY A 10 18.38 2.62 -15.09
CA GLY A 10 17.88 1.88 -16.26
C GLY A 10 17.32 0.48 -15.98
N ASN A 11 17.43 -0.02 -14.74
CA ASN A 11 16.91 -1.33 -14.37
C ASN A 11 15.39 -1.39 -14.41
N THR A 12 14.85 -2.54 -14.83
CA THR A 12 13.41 -2.78 -14.91
C THR A 12 12.87 -3.51 -13.69
N PHE A 13 11.79 -3.00 -13.12
CA PHE A 13 11.13 -3.56 -11.95
C PHE A 13 9.63 -3.67 -12.15
N ARG A 14 8.97 -4.51 -11.35
CA ARG A 14 7.49 -4.51 -11.28
C ARG A 14 6.97 -3.28 -10.53
N GLN A 15 7.76 -2.77 -9.59
CA GLN A 15 7.53 -1.53 -8.84
C GLN A 15 8.86 -0.98 -8.33
N LEU A 16 9.05 0.34 -8.39
CA LEU A 16 10.14 1.01 -7.70
C LEU A 16 9.80 1.06 -6.21
N SER A 17 10.45 0.18 -5.43
CA SER A 17 10.27 0.12 -3.98
C SER A 17 11.10 1.20 -3.28
N SER A 18 10.71 1.55 -2.05
CA SER A 18 11.51 2.46 -1.21
C SER A 18 12.90 1.91 -0.91
N ARG A 19 13.10 0.58 -0.95
CA ARG A 19 14.45 -0.01 -0.85
C ARG A 19 15.29 0.32 -2.07
N HIS A 20 14.72 0.20 -3.26
CA HIS A 20 15.44 0.50 -4.49
C HIS A 20 15.80 2.00 -4.57
N LEU A 21 14.85 2.88 -4.30
CA LEU A 21 15.09 4.33 -4.34
C LEU A 21 16.18 4.77 -3.35
N ARG A 22 16.26 4.14 -2.18
CA ARG A 22 17.32 4.40 -1.19
C ARG A 22 18.72 4.05 -1.68
N MET A 23 18.88 3.16 -2.66
CA MET A 23 20.19 2.90 -3.28
C MET A 23 20.67 4.09 -4.13
N HIS A 24 19.77 5.02 -4.45
CA HIS A 24 20.07 6.28 -5.14
C HIS A 24 19.91 7.49 -4.21
N ASP A 25 19.88 7.26 -2.89
CA ASP A 25 19.64 8.30 -1.88
C ASP A 25 18.32 9.08 -2.10
N LEU A 26 17.32 8.41 -2.69
CA LEU A 26 16.01 9.00 -2.99
C LEU A 26 14.89 8.33 -2.19
N ASP A 27 13.87 9.13 -1.89
CA ASP A 27 12.55 8.64 -1.50
C ASP A 27 11.56 8.78 -2.67
N SER A 28 10.34 8.26 -2.52
CA SER A 28 9.35 8.32 -3.59
C SER A 28 8.97 9.75 -3.97
N ARG A 29 8.99 10.70 -3.02
CA ARG A 29 8.62 12.10 -3.27
C ARG A 29 9.72 12.83 -4.03
N SER A 30 10.97 12.68 -3.62
CA SER A 30 12.13 13.31 -4.26
C SER A 30 12.37 12.73 -5.64
N TYR A 31 12.22 11.41 -5.80
CA TYR A 31 12.28 10.76 -7.13
C TYR A 31 11.24 11.36 -8.09
N ARG A 32 9.98 11.51 -7.63
CA ARG A 32 8.93 12.12 -8.44
C ARG A 32 9.24 13.56 -8.80
N ARG A 33 9.69 14.37 -7.83
CA ARG A 33 10.05 15.77 -8.06
C ARG A 33 11.20 15.89 -9.07
N LYS A 34 12.25 15.08 -8.92
CA LYS A 34 13.43 15.09 -9.79
C LYS A 34 13.08 14.84 -11.25
N TYR A 35 12.13 13.92 -11.50
CA TYR A 35 11.72 13.53 -12.85
C TYR A 35 10.38 14.13 -13.31
N GLY A 36 9.84 15.13 -12.60
CA GLY A 36 8.56 15.77 -12.97
C GLY A 36 7.35 14.82 -12.98
N ILE A 37 7.40 13.73 -12.21
CA ILE A 37 6.31 12.74 -12.16
C ILE A 37 5.21 13.25 -11.21
N PRO A 38 3.93 13.27 -11.62
CA PRO A 38 2.83 13.65 -10.74
C PRO A 38 2.71 12.77 -9.50
N ASN A 39 2.32 13.36 -8.36
CA ASN A 39 2.16 12.61 -7.10
C ASN A 39 1.06 11.53 -7.15
N SER A 40 0.07 11.71 -8.02
CA SER A 40 -1.00 10.73 -8.26
C SER A 40 -0.52 9.50 -9.05
N GLN A 41 0.60 9.62 -9.77
CA GLN A 41 1.09 8.55 -10.62
C GLN A 41 1.83 7.48 -9.80
N PRO A 42 1.44 6.19 -9.91
CA PRO A 42 2.12 5.12 -9.21
C PRO A 42 3.50 4.84 -9.83
N LEU A 43 4.50 4.60 -8.99
CA LEU A 43 5.83 4.13 -9.40
C LEU A 43 5.84 2.59 -9.60
N SER A 44 4.72 2.02 -10.05
CA SER A 44 4.53 0.58 -10.29
C SER A 44 3.95 0.32 -11.67
N SER A 45 4.17 -0.90 -12.18
CA SER A 45 3.68 -1.26 -13.49
C SER A 45 2.15 -1.27 -13.51
N ARG A 46 1.56 -1.05 -14.69
CA ARG A 46 0.10 -1.04 -14.85
C ARG A 46 -0.53 -2.36 -14.38
N SER A 47 0.13 -3.49 -14.68
CA SER A 47 -0.33 -4.82 -14.23
C SER A 47 -0.25 -5.00 -12.71
N ALA A 48 0.77 -4.45 -12.05
CA ALA A 48 0.86 -4.50 -10.59
C ALA A 48 -0.24 -3.66 -9.92
N THR A 49 -0.51 -2.46 -10.46
CA THR A 49 -1.59 -1.59 -9.98
C THR A 49 -2.96 -2.24 -10.20
N ALA A 50 -3.20 -2.85 -11.37
CA ALA A 50 -4.45 -3.56 -11.66
C ALA A 50 -4.69 -4.72 -10.70
N ARG A 51 -3.69 -5.59 -10.49
CA ARG A 51 -3.80 -6.72 -9.55
C ARG A 51 -4.09 -6.26 -8.12
N ARG A 52 -3.47 -5.17 -7.66
CA ARG A 52 -3.77 -4.59 -6.34
C ARG A 52 -5.22 -4.11 -6.22
N ARG A 53 -5.76 -3.48 -7.27
CA ARG A 53 -7.17 -3.05 -7.31
C ARG A 53 -8.11 -4.24 -7.29
N GLU A 54 -7.81 -5.28 -8.04
CA GLU A 54 -8.61 -6.51 -8.07
C GLU A 54 -8.63 -7.21 -6.70
N LEU A 55 -7.47 -7.38 -6.05
CA LEU A 55 -7.40 -7.94 -4.71
C LEU A 55 -8.17 -7.10 -3.68
N ALA A 56 -8.08 -5.77 -3.77
CA ALA A 56 -8.87 -4.89 -2.90
C ALA A 56 -10.38 -5.06 -3.11
N GLN A 57 -10.82 -5.25 -4.36
CA GLN A 57 -12.21 -5.53 -4.69
C GLN A 57 -12.66 -6.91 -4.21
N GLN A 58 -11.80 -7.93 -4.24
CA GLN A 58 -12.12 -9.27 -3.74
C GLN A 58 -12.22 -9.30 -2.20
N ILE A 59 -11.30 -8.63 -1.50
CA ILE A 59 -11.27 -8.62 -0.03
C ILE A 59 -12.44 -7.79 0.56
N ARG A 60 -12.91 -6.77 -0.17
CA ARG A 60 -13.98 -5.83 0.26
C ARG A 60 -13.77 -5.35 1.71
N PRO A 61 -12.59 -4.78 2.04
CA PRO A 61 -12.25 -4.46 3.43
C PRO A 61 -13.22 -3.50 4.11
N TRP A 62 -13.94 -2.67 3.35
CA TRP A 62 -14.98 -1.77 3.87
C TRP A 62 -16.18 -2.53 4.48
N GLU A 63 -16.57 -3.68 3.93
CA GLU A 63 -17.61 -4.54 4.50
C GLU A 63 -17.13 -5.29 5.74
N GLN A 64 -15.89 -5.78 5.68
CA GLN A 64 -15.28 -6.42 6.85
C GLN A 64 -15.11 -5.43 8.01
N ALA A 65 -14.81 -4.16 7.72
CA ALA A 65 -14.70 -3.11 8.73
C ALA A 65 -16.06 -2.81 9.39
N ALA A 66 -17.16 -2.78 8.62
CA ALA A 66 -18.51 -2.61 9.16
C ALA A 66 -18.90 -3.80 10.07
N SER A 67 -18.64 -5.02 9.61
CA SER A 67 -18.91 -6.25 10.37
C SER A 67 -18.12 -6.30 11.68
N LYS A 68 -16.81 -6.04 11.65
CA LYS A 68 -15.96 -6.00 12.86
C LYS A 68 -16.38 -4.91 13.85
N ARG A 69 -16.84 -3.75 13.38
CA ARG A 69 -17.40 -2.69 14.24
C ARG A 69 -18.69 -3.14 14.94
N ALA A 70 -19.57 -3.86 14.25
CA ALA A 70 -20.79 -4.40 14.84
C ALA A 70 -20.50 -5.47 15.90
N THR A 71 -19.56 -6.39 15.64
CA THR A 71 -19.14 -7.41 16.62
C THR A 71 -18.49 -6.79 17.86
N LYS A 72 -17.69 -5.73 17.69
CA LYS A 72 -17.04 -5.04 18.82
C LYS A 72 -18.05 -4.33 19.73
N ARG A 73 -19.15 -3.79 19.19
CA ARG A 73 -20.26 -3.20 19.99
C ARG A 73 -21.08 -4.24 20.76
N ARG A 74 -21.06 -5.51 20.35
CA ARG A 74 -21.82 -6.60 20.99
C ARG A 74 -21.09 -7.32 22.11
N LYS A 75 -19.78 -7.08 22.34
CA LYS A 75 -19.06 -7.70 23.47
C LYS A 75 -19.40 -6.98 24.78
N PRO A 76 -20.08 -7.62 25.76
CA PRO A 76 -20.24 -7.04 27.08
C PRO A 76 -18.88 -6.98 27.79
N ALA A 77 -18.60 -5.87 28.45
CA ALA A 77 -17.40 -5.69 29.27
C ALA A 77 -17.49 -6.60 30.49
N VAL A 78 -16.86 -7.77 30.43
CA VAL A 78 -16.73 -8.65 31.61
C VAL A 78 -15.77 -7.97 32.59
N ARG A 79 -16.31 -7.38 33.66
CA ARG A 79 -15.54 -6.88 34.82
C ARG A 79 -14.81 -8.07 35.45
N ARG A 80 -13.49 -8.06 35.50
CA ARG A 80 -12.72 -9.00 36.34
C ARG A 80 -12.91 -8.55 37.79
N ALA A 81 -13.60 -9.36 38.60
CA ALA A 81 -13.65 -9.18 40.04
C ALA A 81 -12.27 -9.48 40.63
N ALA A 82 -11.78 -8.60 41.49
CA ALA A 82 -10.54 -8.75 42.24
C ALA A 82 -10.74 -9.82 43.34
N SER A 83 -9.80 -10.76 43.42
CA SER A 83 -9.71 -11.76 44.49
C SER A 83 -9.11 -11.13 45.75
N LEU A 84 -9.71 -11.47 46.91
CA LEU A 84 -9.27 -11.12 48.27
C LEU A 84 -7.90 -11.71 48.61
#